data_AF-A0A356KQ72-F1
#
_entry.id   AF-A0A356KQ72-F1
#
_cell.length_a   1.000
_cell.length_b   1.000
_cell.length_c   1.000
_cell.angle_alpha   90.00
_cell.angle_beta   90.00
_cell.angle_gamma   90.00
#
_symmetry.space_group_name_H-M   'P 1'
#
loop_
_entity.id
_entity.type
_entity.pdbx_description
1 polymer ?
#
loop_
_entity_poly.entity_id
_entity_poly.type
_entity_poly.pdbx_seq_one_letter_code
_entity_poly.pdbx_strand_id
1 'polypeptide(L)'
;MKVETRPDSLARVLVPEASDDPANLEDAIHDECARYREQTGERLPQVVLDLSGVSEQGPWLRAAGPQQPDTNLRVALGQKGYLTARALRLDAVYEWYPDVEAALNGGR
;
A
#
# COMPACT_ATOMS: atom_id res chain seq x y z
N MET A 1 0.79 -12.25 -4.82
CA MET A 1 1.16 -10.88 -4.43
C MET A 1 2.66 -10.81 -4.38
N LYS A 2 3.23 -9.88 -5.13
CA LYS A 2 4.66 -9.70 -5.19
C LYS A 2 5.10 -8.64 -4.17
N VAL A 3 6.21 -8.89 -3.49
CA VAL A 3 6.81 -7.93 -2.57
C VAL A 3 8.12 -7.43 -3.14
N GLU A 4 8.22 -6.12 -3.36
CA GLU A 4 9.45 -5.46 -3.74
C GLU A 4 10.08 -4.78 -2.51
N THR A 5 11.34 -5.12 -2.26
CA THR A 5 12.13 -4.49 -1.19
C THR A 5 12.83 -3.27 -1.76
N ARG A 6 12.62 -2.10 -1.13
CA ARG A 6 13.37 -0.88 -1.42
C ARG A 6 14.35 -0.63 -0.27
N PRO A 7 15.65 -1.00 -0.43
CA PRO A 7 16.62 -0.94 0.67
C PRO A 7 16.88 0.48 1.17
N ASP A 8 16.77 1.48 0.30
CA ASP A 8 17.10 2.88 0.61
C ASP A 8 16.04 3.58 1.47
N SER A 9 14.79 3.07 1.48
CA SER A 9 13.66 3.69 2.16
C SER A 9 13.11 2.87 3.33
N LEU A 10 13.73 1.72 3.64
CA LEU A 10 13.23 0.74 4.63
C LEU A 10 11.76 0.35 4.41
N ALA A 11 11.25 0.52 3.19
CA ALA A 11 9.86 0.27 2.84
C ALA A 11 9.70 -1.08 2.14
N ARG A 12 8.54 -1.70 2.36
CA ARG A 12 8.07 -2.85 1.58
C ARG A 12 6.97 -2.39 0.63
N VAL A 13 7.15 -2.67 -0.67
CA VAL A 13 6.14 -2.38 -1.68
C VAL A 13 5.41 -3.67 -2.01
N LEU A 14 4.11 -3.71 -1.70
CA LEU A 14 3.20 -4.78 -2.05
C LEU A 14 2.59 -4.47 -3.42
N VAL A 15 2.78 -5.37 -4.37
CA VAL A 15 2.26 -5.25 -5.74
C VAL A 15 1.27 -6.40 -5.96
N PRO A 16 -0.04 -6.12 -5.94
CA PRO A 16 -1.04 -7.13 -6.25
C PRO A 16 -0.95 -7.61 -7.70
N GLU A 17 -1.17 -8.89 -7.88
CA GLU A 17 -1.24 -9.57 -9.15
C GLU A 17 -2.71 -9.88 -9.48
N ALA A 18 -3.01 -10.12 -10.76
CA ALA A 18 -4.39 -10.36 -11.19
C ALA A 18 -5.06 -11.59 -10.55
N SER A 19 -4.27 -12.52 -10.02
CA SER A 19 -4.74 -13.72 -9.32
C SER A 19 -4.90 -13.54 -7.81
N ASP A 20 -4.50 -12.40 -7.26
CA ASP A 20 -4.57 -12.17 -5.81
C ASP A 20 -5.97 -11.84 -5.33
N ASP A 21 -6.30 -12.32 -4.13
CA ASP A 21 -7.52 -11.96 -3.44
C ASP A 21 -7.28 -10.73 -2.54
N PRO A 22 -8.02 -9.62 -2.74
CA PRO A 22 -8.00 -8.47 -1.85
C PRO A 22 -8.27 -8.80 -0.38
N ALA A 23 -9.03 -9.87 -0.09
CA ALA A 23 -9.32 -10.29 1.27
C ALA A 23 -8.07 -10.72 2.06
N ASN A 24 -7.01 -11.13 1.36
CA ASN A 24 -5.75 -11.56 1.96
C ASN A 24 -4.75 -10.41 2.17
N LEU A 25 -5.14 -9.16 1.88
CA LEU A 25 -4.23 -8.02 1.99
C LEU A 25 -3.75 -7.80 3.44
N GLU A 26 -4.64 -7.94 4.41
CA GLU A 26 -4.29 -7.77 5.83
C GLU A 26 -3.27 -8.82 6.28
N ASP A 27 -3.51 -10.08 5.93
CA ASP A 27 -2.57 -11.18 6.21
C ASP A 27 -1.21 -10.95 5.54
N ALA A 28 -1.21 -10.52 4.27
CA ALA A 28 0.02 -10.21 3.55
C ALA A 28 0.82 -9.07 4.21
N ILE A 29 0.15 -8.02 4.70
CA ILE A 29 0.80 -6.93 5.44
C ILE A 29 1.37 -7.44 6.77
N HIS A 30 0.60 -8.25 7.51
CA HIS A 30 1.05 -8.82 8.78
C HIS A 30 2.26 -9.74 8.61
N ASP A 31 2.23 -10.64 7.62
CA ASP A 31 3.33 -11.54 7.29
C ASP A 31 4.59 -10.77 6.95
N GLU A 32 4.47 -9.69 6.18
CA GLU A 32 5.60 -8.84 5.84
C GLU A 32 6.18 -8.09 7.04
N CYS A 33 5.31 -7.56 7.90
CA CYS A 33 5.73 -6.91 9.14
C CYS A 33 6.44 -7.89 10.08
N ALA A 34 5.91 -9.11 10.23
CA ALA A 34 6.51 -10.16 11.04
C ALA A 34 7.89 -10.56 10.48
N ARG A 35 7.97 -10.81 9.17
CA ARG A 35 9.21 -11.17 8.48
C ARG A 35 10.28 -10.09 8.60
N TYR A 36 9.92 -8.82 8.44
CA TYR A 36 10.87 -7.72 8.63
C TYR A 36 11.41 -7.67 10.06
N ARG A 37 10.54 -7.87 11.05
CA ARG A 37 10.91 -7.88 12.46
C ARG A 37 11.83 -9.04 12.82
N GLU A 38 11.61 -10.21 12.24
CA GLU A 38 12.50 -11.37 12.41
C GLU A 38 13.89 -11.12 11.83
N GLN A 39 13.98 -10.40 10.71
CA GLN A 39 15.24 -10.11 10.02
C GLN A 39 16.06 -8.99 10.68
N THR A 40 15.38 -7.96 11.21
CA THR A 40 16.03 -6.72 11.66
C THR A 40 15.91 -6.46 13.15
N GLY A 41 14.95 -7.10 13.83
CA GLY A 41 14.57 -6.78 15.20
C GLY A 41 13.69 -5.53 15.34
N GLU A 42 13.42 -4.81 14.24
CA GLU A 42 12.72 -3.53 14.24
C GLU A 42 11.29 -3.64 13.69
N ARG A 43 10.45 -2.63 13.97
CA ARG A 43 9.13 -2.50 13.32
C ARG A 43 9.33 -1.96 11.90
N LEU A 44 8.63 -2.55 10.93
CA LEU A 44 8.63 -2.03 9.56
C LEU A 44 8.07 -0.60 9.55
N PRO A 45 8.87 0.40 9.12
CA PRO A 45 8.45 1.80 9.19
C PRO A 45 7.36 2.12 8.17
N GLN A 46 7.36 1.44 7.02
CA GLN A 46 6.46 1.77 5.92
C GLN A 46 6.11 0.57 5.03
N VAL A 47 4.84 0.47 4.68
CA VAL A 47 4.31 -0.42 3.64
C VAL A 47 3.65 0.44 2.56
N VAL A 48 3.99 0.18 1.30
CA VAL A 48 3.33 0.81 0.15
C VAL A 48 2.54 -0.24 -0.62
N LEU A 49 1.25 -0.04 -0.80
CA LEU A 49 0.43 -0.86 -1.70
C LEU A 49 0.38 -0.21 -3.08
N ASP A 50 0.96 -0.85 -4.09
CA ASP A 50 0.96 -0.38 -5.48
C ASP A 50 -0.21 -0.97 -6.27
N LEU A 51 -1.27 -0.18 -6.40
CA LEU A 51 -2.46 -0.49 -7.20
C LEU A 51 -2.42 0.11 -8.60
N SER A 52 -1.29 0.70 -9.03
CA SER A 52 -1.18 1.37 -10.32
C SER A 52 -1.41 0.43 -11.51
N GLY A 53 -1.05 -0.85 -11.35
CA GLY A 53 -1.23 -1.90 -12.35
C GLY A 53 -2.56 -2.65 -12.27
N VAL A 54 -3.39 -2.40 -11.26
CA VAL A 54 -4.64 -3.15 -11.03
C VAL A 54 -5.79 -2.50 -11.79
N SER A 55 -6.47 -3.28 -12.62
CA SER A 55 -7.62 -2.83 -13.41
C SER A 55 -8.85 -2.53 -12.54
N GLU A 56 -9.10 -3.31 -11.49
CA GLU A 56 -10.20 -3.10 -10.55
C GLU A 56 -9.71 -2.63 -9.18
N GLN A 57 -9.55 -1.31 -9.03
CA GLN A 57 -9.04 -0.73 -7.79
C GLN A 57 -10.06 -0.76 -6.63
N GLY A 58 -11.36 -0.87 -6.92
CA GLY A 58 -12.44 -0.76 -5.92
C GLY A 58 -12.35 -1.77 -4.75
N PRO A 59 -12.24 -3.07 -5.00
CA PRO A 59 -12.06 -4.08 -3.94
C PRO A 59 -10.81 -3.84 -3.10
N TRP A 60 -9.68 -3.51 -3.74
CA TRP A 60 -8.42 -3.23 -3.07
C TRP A 60 -8.46 -1.97 -2.20
N LEU A 61 -9.13 -0.92 -2.66
CA LEU A 61 -9.36 0.30 -1.88
C LEU A 61 -10.17 0.03 -0.61
N ARG A 62 -11.13 -0.90 -0.67
CA ARG A 62 -11.91 -1.32 0.51
C ARG A 62 -11.09 -2.17 1.46
N ALA A 63 -10.30 -3.10 0.93
CA ALA A 63 -9.43 -3.98 1.71
C ALA A 63 -8.29 -3.22 2.38
N ALA A 64 -7.68 -2.26 1.67
CA ALA A 64 -6.64 -1.38 2.20
C ALA A 64 -7.17 -0.43 3.27
N GLY A 65 -8.48 -0.42 3.48
CA GLY A 65 -9.14 0.45 4.42
C GLY A 65 -9.74 -0.21 5.66
N PRO A 66 -8.91 -0.75 6.58
CA PRO A 66 -9.40 -1.24 7.85
C PRO A 66 -10.05 -0.11 8.67
N GLN A 67 -10.95 -0.48 9.61
CA GLN A 67 -11.62 0.46 10.52
C GLN A 67 -10.65 1.30 11.38
N GLN A 68 -9.38 0.89 11.48
CA GLN A 68 -8.30 1.66 12.08
C GLN A 68 -7.14 1.72 11.07
N PRO A 69 -6.78 2.89 10.55
CA PRO A 69 -5.67 3.00 9.62
C PRO A 69 -4.38 2.62 10.36
N ASP A 70 -3.71 1.56 9.92
CA ASP A 70 -2.32 1.33 10.30
C ASP A 70 -1.51 2.49 9.74
N THR A 71 -0.88 3.26 10.63
CA THR A 71 -0.27 4.56 10.32
C THR A 71 0.90 4.44 9.34
N ASN A 72 1.31 3.21 9.05
CA ASN A 72 2.46 2.88 8.21
C ASN A 72 2.05 2.43 6.79
N LEU A 73 0.75 2.29 6.49
CA LEU A 73 0.27 1.89 5.16
C LEU A 73 0.01 3.12 4.27
N ARG A 74 0.69 3.16 3.13
CA ARG A 74 0.47 4.15 2.06
C ARG A 74 0.02 3.45 0.80
N VAL A 75 -0.83 4.10 0.00
CA VAL A 75 -1.41 3.47 -1.19
C VAL A 75 -1.09 4.31 -2.44
N ALA A 76 -0.43 3.68 -3.41
CA ALA A 76 -0.16 4.23 -4.73
C ALA A 76 -1.23 3.74 -5.71
N LEU A 77 -1.97 4.65 -6.33
CA LEU A 77 -3.13 4.30 -7.19
C LEU A 77 -2.85 4.42 -8.68
N GLY A 78 -1.65 4.86 -9.05
CA GLY A 78 -1.39 5.38 -10.39
C GLY A 78 -2.11 6.72 -10.63
N GLN A 79 -1.66 7.48 -11.63
CA GLN A 79 -2.15 8.84 -11.87
C GLN A 79 -3.67 8.93 -12.07
N LYS A 80 -4.26 7.99 -12.82
CA LYS A 80 -5.71 7.96 -13.09
C LYS A 80 -6.53 7.59 -11.84
N GLY A 81 -6.07 6.59 -11.08
CA GLY A 81 -6.71 6.17 -9.84
C GLY A 81 -6.66 7.28 -8.78
N TYR A 82 -5.51 7.93 -8.65
CA TYR A 82 -5.31 9.05 -7.73
C TYR A 82 -6.23 10.24 -8.01
N LEU A 83 -6.33 10.67 -9.28
CA LEU A 83 -7.26 11.74 -9.68
C LEU A 83 -8.72 11.37 -9.38
N THR A 84 -9.08 10.10 -9.57
CA THR A 84 -10.44 9.59 -9.30
C THR A 84 -10.72 9.58 -7.79
N ALA A 85 -9.80 9.07 -6.98
CA ALA A 85 -9.92 9.06 -5.52
C ALA A 85 -10.06 10.47 -4.94
N ARG A 86 -9.29 11.43 -5.47
CA ARG A 86 -9.36 12.84 -5.08
C ARG A 86 -10.69 13.49 -5.50
N ALA A 87 -11.18 13.19 -6.70
CA ALA A 87 -12.49 13.68 -7.16
C ALA A 87 -13.64 13.16 -6.29
N LEU A 88 -13.51 11.93 -5.79
CA LEU A 88 -14.48 11.26 -4.91
C LEU A 88 -14.30 11.61 -3.42
N ARG A 89 -13.33 12.46 -3.07
CA ARG A 89 -12.99 12.83 -1.68
C ARG A 89 -12.76 11.62 -0.76
N LEU A 90 -12.05 10.61 -1.27
CA LEU A 90 -11.65 9.44 -0.48
C LEU A 90 -10.45 9.75 0.45
N ASP A 91 -9.94 10.98 0.45
CA ASP A 91 -8.79 11.50 1.19
C ASP A 91 -8.99 11.60 2.70
N ALA A 92 -10.21 11.39 3.20
CA ALA A 92 -10.52 11.54 4.62
C ALA A 92 -9.98 10.41 5.53
N VAL A 93 -9.50 9.29 4.96
CA VAL A 93 -9.13 8.10 5.74
C VAL A 93 -7.74 7.55 5.39
N TYR A 94 -7.23 7.82 4.18
CA TYR A 94 -5.93 7.29 3.72
C TYR A 94 -5.12 8.35 2.98
N GLU A 95 -3.79 8.26 3.12
CA GLU A 95 -2.87 9.01 2.28
C GLU A 95 -2.71 8.30 0.93
N TRP A 96 -3.37 8.87 -0.09
CA TRP A 96 -3.27 8.41 -1.46
C TRP A 96 -2.10 9.08 -2.17
N TYR A 97 -1.43 8.33 -3.03
CA TYR A 97 -0.31 8.82 -3.80
C TYR A 97 -0.46 8.51 -5.30
N PRO A 98 0.02 9.39 -6.18
CA PRO A 98 -0.06 9.19 -7.63
C PRO A 98 0.82 8.03 -8.13
N ASP A 99 1.88 7.70 -7.41
CA ASP A 99 2.83 6.63 -7.72
C ASP A 99 3.58 6.17 -6.45
N VAL A 100 4.38 5.11 -6.59
CA VAL A 100 5.16 4.52 -5.50
C VAL A 100 6.22 5.48 -4.96
N GLU A 101 6.88 6.26 -5.81
CA GLU A 101 7.92 7.22 -5.38
C GLU A 101 7.33 8.33 -4.51
N ALA A 102 6.20 8.90 -4.90
CA ALA A 102 5.46 9.86 -4.09
C ALA A 102 5.00 9.23 -2.77
N ALA A 103 4.56 7.97 -2.79
CA ALA A 103 4.20 7.23 -1.59
C ALA A 103 5.41 7.02 -0.67
N LEU A 104 6.60 6.74 -1.20
CA LEU A 104 7.82 6.59 -0.40
C LEU A 104 8.25 7.92 0.23
N ASN A 105 8.21 9.01 -0.53
CA ASN A 105 8.69 10.32 -0.08
C ASN A 105 7.67 11.14 0.74
N GLY A 106 6.45 10.63 0.92
CA GLY A 106 5.38 11.33 1.64
C GLY A 106 4.81 12.51 0.86
N GLY A 107 4.82 12.45 -0.47
CA GLY A 107 4.18 13.43 -1.35
C GLY A 107 4.90 14.77 -1.48
N ARG A 108 6.21 14.82 -1.18
CA ARG A 108 7.07 15.98 -1.41
C ARG A 108 7.70 16.00 -2.80
#